data_AF-A0A9X3S2Y3-F1
#
_entry.id   AF-A0A9X3S2Y3-F1
#
_cell.length_a   1.000
_cell.length_b   1.000
_cell.length_c   1.000
_cell.angle_alpha   90.00
_cell.angle_beta   90.00
_cell.angle_gamma   90.00
#
_symmetry.space_group_name_H-M   'P 1'
#
loop_
_entity.id
_entity.type
_entity.pdbx_description
1 polymer ?
#
loop_
_entity_poly.entity_id
_entity_poly.type
_entity_poly.pdbx_seq_one_letter_code
_entity_poly.pdbx_strand_id
1 'polypeptide(L)'
;MSARLKAVLPLTLSIGVLAFLASELALNFTFHWVTVQDGVFGKYGLPQNLHLVLPALFVSWGLFFMLGADTAALGKTITAAFTGALFAGIAMFFGPMFADSPDFWGLALWIGITAAGLIVLSTVVEDDRFAPAPAFACYASVFFWWIATGLDNFVPGGKGAHTVDAVTAAITNKPLAAGTGAFGGLISMSWIAVVVSIFVSLVVGSLFGLLSVKLAGALGKVGARSTSEPNIAAPA
;
A
#
# COMPACT_ATOMS: atom_id res chain seq x y z
N MET A 1 23.20 -21.94 -11.36
CA MET A 1 22.93 -20.60 -10.76
C MET A 1 22.93 -19.47 -11.82
N SER A 2 23.96 -19.38 -12.68
CA SER A 2 24.05 -18.34 -13.75
C SER A 2 22.86 -18.31 -14.72
N ALA A 3 22.35 -19.45 -15.20
CA ALA A 3 21.22 -19.49 -16.15
C ALA A 3 19.90 -18.95 -15.57
N ARG A 4 19.57 -19.29 -14.31
CA ARG A 4 18.39 -18.75 -13.62
C ARG A 4 18.51 -17.25 -13.41
N LEU A 5 19.70 -16.77 -13.02
CA LEU A 5 19.96 -15.33 -12.85
C LEU A 5 19.77 -14.56 -14.18
N LYS A 6 20.31 -15.09 -15.29
CA LYS A 6 20.11 -14.51 -16.62
C LYS A 6 18.62 -14.46 -17.03
N ALA A 7 17.86 -15.50 -16.70
CA ALA A 7 16.43 -15.56 -17.00
C ALA A 7 15.60 -14.53 -16.22
N VAL A 8 15.94 -14.25 -14.95
CA VAL A 8 15.21 -13.26 -14.14
C VAL A 8 15.73 -11.84 -14.27
N LEU A 9 16.92 -11.64 -14.85
CA LEU A 9 17.60 -10.35 -14.93
C LEU A 9 16.73 -9.21 -15.49
N PRO A 10 15.96 -9.37 -16.60
CA PRO A 10 15.11 -8.29 -17.11
C PRO A 10 14.04 -7.87 -16.09
N LEU A 11 13.45 -8.83 -15.38
CA LEU A 11 12.46 -8.55 -14.34
C LEU A 11 13.11 -7.89 -13.13
N THR A 12 14.27 -8.37 -12.68
CA THR A 12 15.03 -7.78 -11.57
C THR A 12 15.37 -6.32 -11.84
N LEU A 13 15.90 -6.01 -13.03
CA LEU A 13 16.22 -4.63 -13.41
C LEU A 13 14.96 -3.76 -13.47
N SER A 14 13.89 -4.28 -14.06
CA SER A 14 12.62 -3.57 -14.13
C SER A 14 12.06 -3.26 -12.74
N ILE A 15 12.05 -4.22 -11.82
CA ILE A 15 11.58 -4.02 -10.45
C ILE A 15 12.49 -3.03 -9.72
N GLY A 16 13.81 -3.14 -9.85
CA GLY A 16 14.76 -2.23 -9.20
C GLY A 16 14.55 -0.77 -9.62
N VAL A 17 14.43 -0.50 -10.92
CA VAL A 17 14.18 0.85 -11.44
C VAL A 17 12.81 1.36 -11.00
N LEU A 18 11.76 0.55 -11.13
CA LEU A 18 10.42 0.99 -10.76
C LEU A 18 10.24 1.14 -9.26
N ALA A 19 10.94 0.36 -8.42
CA ALA A 19 10.87 0.48 -6.96
C ALA A 19 11.51 1.79 -6.49
N PHE A 20 12.63 2.19 -7.14
CA PHE A 20 13.21 3.51 -6.95
C PHE A 20 12.19 4.61 -7.32
N LEU A 21 11.62 4.54 -8.52
CA LEU A 21 10.64 5.54 -8.99
C LEU A 21 9.37 5.59 -8.14
N ALA A 22 8.85 4.45 -7.71
CA ALA A 22 7.67 4.37 -6.85
C ALA A 22 7.95 4.95 -5.47
N SER A 23 9.15 4.72 -4.92
CA SER A 23 9.56 5.30 -3.64
C SER A 23 9.72 6.81 -3.74
N GLU A 24 10.40 7.30 -4.78
CA GLU A 24 10.51 8.74 -5.06
C GLU A 24 9.13 9.37 -5.23
N LEU A 25 8.25 8.77 -6.02
CA LEU A 25 6.89 9.27 -6.22
C LEU A 25 6.12 9.32 -4.90
N ALA A 26 6.07 8.21 -4.16
CA ALA A 26 5.24 8.10 -2.97
C ALA A 26 5.70 8.98 -1.80
N LEU A 27 7.01 8.99 -1.54
CA LEU A 27 7.58 9.77 -0.45
C LEU A 27 7.55 11.26 -0.75
N ASN A 28 7.89 11.68 -1.98
CA ASN A 28 7.81 13.10 -2.33
C ASN A 28 6.36 13.58 -2.44
N PHE A 29 5.45 12.78 -2.99
CA PHE A 29 4.03 13.12 -2.99
C PHE A 29 3.53 13.42 -1.58
N THR A 30 3.84 12.53 -0.64
CA THR A 30 3.35 12.63 0.75
C THR A 30 4.04 13.74 1.53
N PHE A 31 5.36 13.90 1.44
CA PHE A 31 6.12 14.77 2.34
C PHE A 31 6.64 16.08 1.72
N HIS A 32 6.49 16.29 0.41
CA HIS A 32 7.05 17.47 -0.27
C HIS A 32 6.11 18.13 -1.28
N TRP A 33 5.26 17.38 -1.99
CA TRP A 33 4.44 17.95 -3.07
C TRP A 33 3.02 18.29 -2.63
N VAL A 34 2.43 17.42 -1.81
CA VAL A 34 1.05 17.56 -1.36
C VAL A 34 1.07 17.75 0.16
N THR A 35 1.60 18.90 0.57
CA THR A 35 1.76 19.30 1.98
C THR A 35 0.96 20.57 2.28
N VAL A 36 0.56 20.73 3.55
CA VAL A 36 -0.06 21.96 4.06
C VAL A 36 1.02 23.01 4.36
N GLN A 37 2.19 22.56 4.80
CA GLN A 37 3.34 23.40 5.12
C GLN A 37 4.61 22.56 5.09
N ASP A 38 5.71 23.15 4.63
CA ASP A 38 7.03 22.51 4.61
C ASP A 38 7.85 22.77 5.88
N GLY A 39 8.80 21.88 6.17
CA GLY A 39 9.73 22.03 7.29
C GLY A 39 9.09 21.88 8.68
N VAL A 40 7.93 21.23 8.78
CA VAL A 40 7.22 20.99 10.05
C VAL A 40 7.97 19.97 10.91
N PHE A 41 8.64 19.00 10.27
CA PHE A 41 9.53 18.05 10.92
C PHE A 41 10.86 17.99 10.17
N GLY A 42 11.82 18.82 10.59
CA GLY A 42 13.10 18.95 9.89
C GLY A 42 12.91 19.51 8.48
N LYS A 43 13.12 18.68 7.44
CA LYS A 43 12.91 19.06 6.04
C LYS A 43 11.58 18.56 5.46
N TYR A 44 10.81 17.79 6.22
CA TYR A 44 9.56 17.20 5.74
C TYR A 44 8.38 18.15 5.98
N GLY A 45 7.50 18.24 4.98
CA GLY A 45 6.23 18.95 5.12
C GLY A 45 5.13 18.09 5.73
N LEU A 46 4.13 18.76 6.29
CA LEU A 46 2.93 18.14 6.84
C LEU A 46 2.03 17.70 5.69
N PRO A 47 1.84 16.38 5.47
CA PRO A 47 1.05 15.89 4.35
C PRO A 47 -0.41 16.40 4.39
N GLN A 48 -1.01 16.65 3.23
CA GLN A 48 -2.46 16.87 3.15
C GLN A 48 -3.19 15.51 3.19
N ASN A 49 -4.49 15.55 3.49
CA ASN A 49 -5.41 14.43 3.76
C ASN A 49 -5.27 13.11 2.93
N LEU A 50 -4.56 13.08 1.80
CA LEU A 50 -4.28 11.88 1.02
C LEU A 50 -2.78 11.57 1.04
N HIS A 51 -2.41 10.37 1.46
CA HIS A 51 -1.03 9.89 1.41
C HIS A 51 -0.87 8.83 0.32
N LEU A 52 0.25 8.85 -0.39
CA LEU A 52 0.66 7.71 -1.20
C LEU A 52 1.52 6.79 -0.33
N VAL A 53 0.86 5.82 0.28
CA VAL A 53 1.41 4.94 1.32
C VAL A 53 2.33 3.89 0.70
N LEU A 54 3.63 4.15 0.76
CA LEU A 54 4.66 3.31 0.15
C LEU A 54 4.59 1.82 0.57
N PRO A 55 4.38 1.46 1.86
CA PRO A 55 4.23 0.05 2.23
C PRO A 55 3.05 -0.64 1.54
N ALA A 56 1.89 0.02 1.46
CA ALA A 56 0.71 -0.56 0.81
C ALA A 56 0.91 -0.73 -0.70
N LEU A 57 1.61 0.23 -1.33
CA LEU A 57 2.05 0.11 -2.73
C LEU A 57 2.85 -1.19 -2.92
N PHE A 58 3.85 -1.47 -2.08
CA PHE A 58 4.63 -2.72 -2.19
C PHE A 58 3.83 -3.98 -1.89
N VAL A 59 2.88 -3.93 -0.95
CA VAL A 59 2.00 -5.08 -0.65
C VAL A 59 1.24 -5.51 -1.90
N SER A 60 0.47 -4.60 -2.51
CA SER A 60 -0.31 -4.90 -3.72
C SER A 60 0.55 -5.28 -4.92
N TRP A 61 1.74 -4.69 -5.06
CA TRP A 61 2.70 -5.08 -6.09
C TRP A 61 3.14 -6.54 -5.93
N GLY A 62 3.46 -6.96 -4.69
CA GLY A 62 3.73 -8.36 -4.38
C GLY A 62 2.54 -9.28 -4.65
N LEU A 63 1.32 -8.87 -4.25
CA LEU A 63 0.09 -9.61 -4.52
C LEU A 63 -0.15 -9.80 -6.03
N PHE A 64 0.11 -8.78 -6.85
CA PHE A 64 0.00 -8.87 -8.31
C PHE A 64 0.89 -9.98 -8.89
N PHE A 65 2.14 -10.08 -8.43
CA PHE A 65 3.02 -11.16 -8.86
C PHE A 65 2.53 -12.53 -8.38
N MET A 66 2.08 -12.64 -7.13
CA MET A 66 1.54 -13.90 -6.59
C MET A 66 0.29 -14.38 -7.34
N LEU A 67 -0.50 -13.46 -7.89
CA LEU A 67 -1.74 -13.76 -8.61
C LEU A 67 -1.56 -14.10 -10.10
N GLY A 68 -0.32 -14.14 -10.58
CA GLY A 68 0.04 -14.58 -11.93
C GLY A 68 0.75 -13.53 -12.80
N ALA A 69 0.87 -12.28 -12.32
CA ALA A 69 1.60 -11.22 -13.00
C ALA A 69 1.11 -10.88 -14.43
N ASP A 70 -0.18 -11.07 -14.71
CA ASP A 70 -0.81 -10.80 -16.01
C ASP A 70 -1.95 -9.77 -15.88
N THR A 71 -2.64 -9.48 -16.98
CA THR A 71 -3.76 -8.52 -16.96
C THR A 71 -4.94 -9.01 -16.10
N ALA A 72 -5.15 -10.33 -16.00
CA ALA A 72 -6.16 -10.88 -15.10
C ALA A 72 -5.77 -10.70 -13.63
N ALA A 73 -4.49 -10.84 -13.29
CA ALA A 73 -3.93 -10.61 -11.96
C ALA A 73 -4.16 -9.16 -11.51
N LEU A 74 -4.02 -8.18 -12.40
CA LEU A 74 -4.32 -6.78 -12.10
C LEU A 74 -5.77 -6.59 -11.59
N GLY A 75 -6.75 -7.15 -12.32
CA GLY A 75 -8.16 -7.06 -11.95
C GLY A 75 -8.44 -7.68 -10.58
N LYS A 76 -7.84 -8.85 -10.30
CA LYS A 76 -7.93 -9.51 -9.00
C LYS A 76 -7.29 -8.69 -7.88
N THR A 77 -6.10 -8.13 -8.11
CA THR A 77 -5.40 -7.33 -7.10
C THR A 77 -6.19 -6.08 -6.75
N ILE A 78 -6.76 -5.38 -7.74
CA ILE A 78 -7.61 -4.20 -7.50
C ILE A 78 -8.89 -4.59 -6.75
N THR A 79 -9.51 -5.70 -7.13
CA THR A 79 -10.72 -6.20 -6.46
C THR A 79 -10.43 -6.62 -5.01
N ALA A 80 -9.29 -7.25 -4.76
CA ALA A 80 -8.80 -7.56 -3.42
C ALA A 80 -8.50 -6.29 -2.60
N ALA A 81 -7.89 -5.28 -3.22
CA ALA A 81 -7.64 -3.99 -2.60
C ALA A 81 -8.95 -3.29 -2.19
N PHE A 82 -9.94 -3.27 -3.08
CA PHE A 82 -11.26 -2.72 -2.79
C PHE A 82 -11.95 -3.46 -1.66
N THR A 83 -11.99 -4.80 -1.73
CA THR A 83 -12.64 -5.65 -0.72
C THR A 83 -11.97 -5.47 0.65
N GLY A 84 -10.64 -5.57 0.70
CA GLY A 84 -9.90 -5.38 1.95
C GLY A 84 -10.10 -4.00 2.54
N ALA A 85 -10.06 -2.94 1.72
CA ALA A 85 -10.27 -1.58 2.18
C ALA A 85 -11.69 -1.32 2.69
N LEU A 86 -12.69 -1.82 1.97
CA LEU A 86 -14.10 -1.68 2.34
C LEU A 86 -14.38 -2.33 3.69
N PHE A 87 -13.98 -3.60 3.87
CA PHE A 87 -14.24 -4.33 5.09
C PHE A 87 -13.45 -3.81 6.29
N ALA A 88 -12.22 -3.31 6.07
CA ALA A 88 -11.48 -2.62 7.11
C ALA A 88 -12.19 -1.32 7.51
N GLY A 89 -12.68 -0.54 6.55
CA GLY A 89 -13.47 0.68 6.80
C GLY A 89 -14.74 0.41 7.61
N ILE A 90 -15.47 -0.67 7.31
CA ILE A 90 -16.64 -1.09 8.08
C ILE A 90 -16.26 -1.38 9.54
N ALA A 91 -15.18 -2.13 9.76
CA ALA A 91 -14.72 -2.44 11.11
C ALA A 91 -14.23 -1.18 11.87
N MET A 92 -13.55 -0.26 11.19
CA MET A 92 -13.10 1.01 11.78
C MET A 92 -14.27 1.94 12.11
N PHE A 93 -15.37 1.86 11.36
CA PHE A 93 -16.58 2.64 11.61
C PHE A 93 -17.38 2.09 12.79
N PHE A 94 -17.69 0.79 12.77
CA PHE A 94 -18.57 0.20 13.77
C PHE A 94 -17.84 -0.21 15.06
N GLY A 95 -16.56 -0.61 15.01
CA GLY A 95 -15.80 -1.03 16.18
C GLY A 95 -15.93 -0.08 17.38
N PRO A 96 -15.67 1.23 17.19
CA PRO A 96 -15.82 2.25 18.25
C PRO A 96 -17.24 2.42 18.78
N MET A 97 -18.29 2.08 18.02
CA MET A 97 -19.69 2.21 18.49
C MET A 97 -20.04 1.25 19.64
N PHE A 98 -19.21 0.23 19.86
CA PHE A 98 -19.44 -0.80 20.88
C PHE A 98 -18.40 -0.75 22.00
N ALA A 99 -17.18 -0.29 21.72
CA ALA A 99 -16.12 -0.13 22.71
C ALA A 99 -15.09 0.91 22.27
N ASP A 100 -14.63 1.74 23.21
CA ASP A 100 -13.54 2.70 23.03
C ASP A 100 -12.28 2.25 23.76
N SER A 101 -11.15 2.86 23.41
CA SER A 101 -9.88 2.65 24.11
C SER A 101 -10.01 2.87 25.64
N PRO A 102 -9.46 1.99 26.50
CA PRO A 102 -8.51 0.90 26.18
C PRO A 102 -9.15 -0.45 25.83
N ASP A 103 -10.47 -0.57 25.81
CA ASP A 103 -11.17 -1.85 25.61
C ASP A 103 -11.36 -2.17 24.12
N PHE A 104 -10.60 -3.15 23.61
CA PHE A 104 -10.60 -3.50 22.18
C PHE A 104 -11.72 -4.46 21.74
N TRP A 105 -12.63 -4.86 22.62
CA TRP A 105 -13.56 -5.94 22.31
C TRP A 105 -14.53 -5.58 21.17
N GLY A 106 -14.99 -4.33 21.10
CA GLY A 106 -15.88 -3.85 20.03
C GLY A 106 -15.18 -3.91 18.67
N LEU A 107 -13.93 -3.46 18.60
CA LEU A 107 -13.09 -3.58 17.41
C LEU A 107 -12.80 -5.05 17.07
N ALA A 108 -12.48 -5.89 18.05
CA ALA A 108 -12.21 -7.31 17.83
C ALA A 108 -13.43 -8.06 17.27
N LEU A 109 -14.63 -7.79 17.79
CA LEU A 109 -15.89 -8.32 17.29
C LEU A 109 -16.08 -7.95 15.81
N TRP A 110 -15.96 -6.66 15.49
CA TRP A 110 -16.17 -6.21 14.11
C TRP A 110 -15.09 -6.71 13.16
N ILE A 111 -13.83 -6.81 13.59
CA ILE A 111 -12.77 -7.45 12.80
C ILE A 111 -13.15 -8.90 12.49
N GLY A 112 -13.69 -9.65 13.45
CA GLY A 112 -14.16 -11.02 13.23
C GLY A 112 -15.29 -11.10 12.19
N ILE A 113 -16.29 -10.23 12.33
CA ILE A 113 -17.45 -10.16 11.40
C ILE A 113 -16.99 -9.77 10.00
N THR A 114 -16.18 -8.72 9.87
CA THR A 114 -15.73 -8.21 8.58
C THR A 114 -14.75 -9.16 7.92
N ALA A 115 -13.87 -9.83 8.68
CA ALA A 115 -13.02 -10.89 8.13
C ALA A 115 -13.84 -12.08 7.62
N ALA A 116 -14.90 -12.50 8.33
CA ALA A 116 -15.78 -13.55 7.83
C ALA A 116 -16.49 -13.12 6.53
N GLY A 117 -17.05 -11.91 6.50
CA GLY A 117 -17.70 -11.35 5.31
C GLY A 117 -16.75 -11.20 4.10
N LEU A 118 -15.52 -10.74 4.35
CA LEU A 118 -14.48 -10.65 3.34
C LEU A 118 -14.15 -12.04 2.77
N ILE A 119 -13.99 -13.08 3.62
CA ILE A 119 -13.69 -14.44 3.13
C ILE A 119 -14.84 -14.96 2.28
N VAL A 120 -16.08 -14.79 2.72
CA VAL A 120 -17.25 -15.25 1.96
C VAL A 120 -17.30 -14.57 0.60
N LEU A 121 -17.22 -13.23 0.55
CA LEU A 121 -17.20 -12.52 -0.73
C LEU A 121 -16.00 -12.88 -1.58
N SER A 122 -14.88 -13.19 -0.95
CA SER A 122 -13.71 -13.69 -1.64
C SER A 122 -13.93 -15.04 -2.31
N THR A 123 -14.70 -15.96 -1.71
CA THR A 123 -14.77 -17.34 -2.17
C THR A 123 -16.04 -17.70 -2.95
N VAL A 124 -17.08 -16.88 -2.89
CA VAL A 124 -18.37 -17.14 -3.58
C VAL A 124 -18.42 -16.71 -5.05
N VAL A 125 -17.38 -16.03 -5.54
CA VAL A 125 -17.26 -15.69 -6.96
C VAL A 125 -16.64 -16.89 -7.66
N GLU A 126 -17.33 -17.46 -8.65
CA GLU A 126 -16.96 -18.69 -9.40
C GLU A 126 -15.58 -18.66 -10.08
N ASP A 127 -14.84 -17.56 -9.99
CA ASP A 127 -13.47 -17.49 -10.48
C ASP A 127 -12.54 -18.12 -9.43
N ASP A 128 -11.94 -19.28 -9.75
CA ASP A 128 -10.88 -20.02 -9.00
C ASP A 128 -9.63 -19.17 -8.64
N ARG A 129 -9.72 -17.87 -8.87
CA ARG A 129 -8.70 -16.86 -8.84
C ARG A 129 -8.77 -15.96 -7.61
N PHE A 130 -9.85 -16.02 -6.84
CA PHE A 130 -10.04 -15.13 -5.69
C PHE A 130 -9.77 -15.86 -4.37
N ALA A 131 -8.48 -16.11 -4.11
CA ALA A 131 -8.06 -16.58 -2.79
C ALA A 131 -8.37 -15.48 -1.74
N PRO A 132 -8.80 -15.85 -0.51
CA PRO A 132 -9.03 -14.88 0.57
C PRO A 132 -7.74 -14.15 0.99
N ALA A 133 -6.58 -14.75 0.73
CA ALA A 133 -5.28 -14.22 1.17
C ALA A 133 -4.95 -12.81 0.64
N PRO A 134 -5.04 -12.50 -0.67
CA PRO A 134 -4.89 -11.14 -1.19
C PRO A 134 -5.79 -10.11 -0.51
N ALA A 135 -7.08 -10.43 -0.34
CA ALA A 135 -8.04 -9.51 0.29
C ALA A 135 -7.66 -9.27 1.77
N PHE A 136 -7.22 -10.32 2.48
CA PHE A 136 -6.77 -10.23 3.86
C PHE A 136 -5.49 -9.40 4.02
N ALA A 137 -4.56 -9.49 3.06
CA ALA A 137 -3.35 -8.66 3.06
C ALA A 137 -3.68 -7.17 2.83
N CYS A 138 -4.63 -6.87 1.93
CA CYS A 138 -5.13 -5.52 1.72
C CYS A 138 -5.88 -4.98 2.95
N TYR A 139 -6.72 -5.82 3.57
CA TYR A 139 -7.42 -5.54 4.82
C TYR A 139 -6.42 -5.19 5.94
N ALA A 140 -5.42 -6.04 6.16
CA ALA A 140 -4.38 -5.82 7.15
C ALA A 140 -3.59 -4.53 6.90
N SER A 141 -3.31 -4.20 5.63
CA SER A 141 -2.59 -2.97 5.27
C SER A 141 -3.31 -1.71 5.76
N VAL A 142 -4.65 -1.70 5.76
CA VAL A 142 -5.44 -0.59 6.31
C VAL A 142 -5.25 -0.48 7.82
N PHE A 143 -5.38 -1.58 8.57
CA PHE A 143 -5.19 -1.55 10.03
C PHE A 143 -3.78 -1.15 10.43
N PHE A 144 -2.76 -1.67 9.75
CA PHE A 144 -1.38 -1.28 10.02
C PHE A 144 -1.17 0.23 9.85
N TRP A 145 -1.73 0.82 8.79
CA TRP A 145 -1.62 2.26 8.58
C TRP A 145 -2.49 3.07 9.55
N TRP A 146 -3.67 2.57 9.89
CA TRP A 146 -4.54 3.20 10.89
C TRP A 146 -3.88 3.25 12.27
N ILE A 147 -3.22 2.16 12.68
CA ILE A 147 -2.40 2.11 13.89
C ILE A 147 -1.27 3.14 13.82
N ALA A 148 -0.56 3.18 12.69
CA ALA A 148 0.54 4.12 12.48
C ALA A 148 0.09 5.60 12.46
N THR A 149 -1.17 5.87 12.14
CA THR A 149 -1.72 7.24 11.98
C THR A 149 -2.53 7.71 13.18
N GLY A 150 -2.49 6.98 14.30
CA GLY A 150 -3.05 7.43 15.57
C GLY A 150 -4.42 6.85 15.94
N LEU A 151 -4.92 5.85 15.20
CA LEU A 151 -6.17 5.13 15.51
C LEU A 151 -7.41 6.05 15.63
N ASP A 152 -7.50 7.05 14.77
CA ASP A 152 -8.66 7.95 14.72
C ASP A 152 -9.99 7.18 14.69
N ASN A 153 -11.04 7.75 15.26
CA ASN A 153 -12.34 7.11 15.54
C ASN A 153 -12.35 6.10 16.69
N PHE A 154 -11.27 5.34 16.94
CA PHE A 154 -11.20 4.39 18.07
C PHE A 154 -10.54 5.00 19.32
N VAL A 155 -9.60 5.92 19.11
CA VAL A 155 -9.08 6.79 20.17
C VAL A 155 -9.65 8.19 19.92
N PRO A 156 -10.42 8.78 20.87
CA PRO A 156 -10.94 10.13 20.71
C PRO A 156 -9.82 11.15 20.44
N GLY A 157 -9.94 11.90 19.35
CA GLY A 157 -8.87 12.80 18.90
C GLY A 157 -7.65 12.09 18.31
N GLY A 158 -7.76 10.81 17.94
CA GLY A 158 -6.69 9.98 17.39
C GLY A 158 -6.09 10.47 16.06
N LYS A 159 -6.78 11.34 15.33
CA LYS A 159 -6.17 12.07 14.20
C LYS A 159 -5.32 13.27 14.64
N GLY A 160 -5.31 13.63 15.91
CA GLY A 160 -4.72 14.87 16.40
C GLY A 160 -5.40 16.11 15.80
N ALA A 161 -4.86 17.30 16.04
CA ALA A 161 -5.44 18.53 15.48
C ALA A 161 -5.06 18.77 14.00
N HIS A 162 -4.19 17.96 13.38
CA HIS A 162 -3.62 18.19 12.03
C HIS A 162 -3.17 19.63 11.77
N THR A 163 -2.78 20.38 12.80
CA THR A 163 -2.23 21.72 12.66
C THR A 163 -0.74 21.71 12.97
N VAL A 164 -0.02 22.64 12.37
CA VAL A 164 1.42 22.82 12.60
C VAL A 164 1.68 23.05 14.10
N ASP A 165 0.89 23.91 14.73
CA ASP A 165 1.01 24.22 16.16
C ASP A 165 0.84 22.97 17.04
N ALA A 166 -0.07 22.07 16.69
CA ALA A 166 -0.30 20.85 17.45
C ALA A 166 0.82 19.82 17.28
N VAL A 167 1.39 19.71 16.07
CA VAL A 167 2.56 18.85 15.81
C VAL A 167 3.78 19.40 16.55
N THR A 168 4.04 20.70 16.45
CA THR A 168 5.13 21.36 17.19
C THR A 168 4.96 21.20 18.70
N ALA A 169 3.76 21.40 19.24
CA ALA A 169 3.48 21.23 20.67
C ALA A 169 3.62 19.77 21.13
N ALA A 170 3.18 18.79 20.33
CA ALA A 170 3.33 17.37 20.64
C ALA A 170 4.81 16.95 20.72
N ILE A 171 5.67 17.52 19.88
CA ILE A 171 7.11 17.24 19.86
C ILE A 171 7.86 17.97 20.97
N THR A 172 7.46 19.21 21.28
CA THR A 172 8.19 20.09 22.22
C THR A 172 7.74 19.96 23.68
N ASN A 173 6.45 19.70 23.96
CA ASN A 173 5.88 19.94 25.29
C ASN A 173 5.55 18.69 26.14
N LYS A 174 5.68 17.44 25.64
CA LYS A 174 5.33 16.14 26.29
C LYS A 174 4.27 16.18 27.42
N PRO A 175 3.11 15.53 27.26
CA PRO A 175 3.05 14.08 27.04
C PRO A 175 2.39 13.71 25.70
N LEU A 176 2.63 12.48 25.25
CA LEU A 176 1.94 11.87 24.11
C LEU A 176 0.44 11.83 24.40
N ALA A 177 -0.28 12.84 23.93
CA ALA A 177 -1.74 12.83 23.88
C ALA A 177 -2.19 11.85 22.79
N ALA A 178 -3.44 11.39 22.89
CA ALA A 178 -4.08 10.70 21.79
C ALA A 178 -3.90 11.48 20.47
N GLY A 179 -3.54 10.75 19.41
CA GLY A 179 -3.47 11.27 18.05
C GLY A 179 -2.16 11.91 17.59
N THR A 180 -1.05 11.61 18.28
CA THR A 180 0.30 11.95 17.80
C THR A 180 0.81 11.05 16.68
N GLY A 181 0.07 10.04 16.21
CA GLY A 181 0.47 9.17 15.09
C GLY A 181 1.94 8.74 15.06
N ALA A 182 2.48 8.44 13.88
CA ALA A 182 3.91 8.29 13.69
C ALA A 182 4.56 9.68 13.50
N PHE A 183 5.84 9.79 13.86
CA PHE A 183 6.61 11.05 13.79
C PHE A 183 5.98 12.22 14.59
N GLY A 184 5.39 11.94 15.75
CA GLY A 184 4.90 12.98 16.67
C GLY A 184 3.72 13.81 16.12
N GLY A 185 3.07 13.35 15.05
CA GLY A 185 1.85 13.90 14.51
C GLY A 185 1.95 14.20 13.02
N LEU A 186 3.16 14.10 12.45
CA LEU A 186 3.39 14.32 11.02
C LEU A 186 2.58 13.35 10.16
N ILE A 187 2.49 12.09 10.58
CA ILE A 187 1.67 11.08 9.93
C ILE A 187 0.50 10.79 10.85
N SER A 188 -0.52 11.62 10.75
CA SER A 188 -1.79 11.44 11.43
C SER A 188 -2.90 11.63 10.39
N MET A 189 -3.98 10.85 10.45
CA MET A 189 -5.06 10.93 9.47
C MET A 189 -6.40 10.55 10.06
N SER A 190 -7.49 11.09 9.51
CA SER A 190 -8.82 10.56 9.80
C SER A 190 -8.96 9.11 9.30
N TRP A 191 -9.77 8.31 9.99
CA TRP A 191 -9.97 6.90 9.63
C TRP A 191 -10.45 6.71 8.17
N ILE A 192 -11.29 7.61 7.66
CA ILE A 192 -11.75 7.59 6.25
C ILE A 192 -10.58 7.86 5.30
N ALA A 193 -9.76 8.86 5.62
CA ALA A 193 -8.60 9.21 4.83
C ALA A 193 -7.57 8.07 4.79
N VAL A 194 -7.43 7.30 5.89
CA VAL A 194 -6.63 6.06 5.92
C VAL A 194 -7.15 5.04 4.92
N VAL A 195 -8.45 4.73 4.95
CA VAL A 195 -9.08 3.75 4.03
C VAL A 195 -8.84 4.17 2.57
N VAL A 196 -9.10 5.43 2.24
CA VAL A 196 -8.92 5.96 0.88
C VAL A 196 -7.45 5.96 0.46
N SER A 197 -6.55 6.43 1.31
CA SER A 197 -5.11 6.50 1.01
C SER A 197 -4.54 5.10 0.76
N ILE A 198 -4.93 4.13 1.58
CA ILE A 198 -4.47 2.74 1.41
C ILE A 198 -5.06 2.13 0.15
N PHE A 199 -6.35 2.29 -0.12
CA PHE A 199 -6.96 1.80 -1.36
C PHE A 199 -6.26 2.37 -2.60
N VAL A 200 -6.08 3.69 -2.67
CA VAL A 200 -5.40 4.36 -3.79
C VAL A 200 -3.96 3.84 -3.92
N SER A 201 -3.24 3.68 -2.81
CA SER A 201 -1.86 3.19 -2.81
C SER A 201 -1.75 1.74 -3.28
N LEU A 202 -2.71 0.88 -2.89
CA LEU A 202 -2.80 -0.51 -3.36
C LEU A 202 -3.11 -0.57 -4.87
N VAL A 203 -3.98 0.31 -5.37
CA VAL A 203 -4.24 0.40 -6.82
C VAL A 203 -2.96 0.83 -7.55
N VAL A 204 -2.30 1.89 -7.10
CA VAL A 204 -1.04 2.36 -7.69
C VAL A 204 0.04 1.28 -7.67
N GLY A 205 0.17 0.52 -6.58
CA GLY A 205 1.14 -0.58 -6.48
C GLY A 205 0.86 -1.72 -7.46
N SER A 206 -0.41 -2.06 -7.68
CA SER A 206 -0.80 -3.03 -8.72
C SER A 206 -0.43 -2.56 -10.14
N LEU A 207 -0.51 -1.26 -10.42
CA LEU A 207 -0.08 -0.67 -11.69
C LEU A 207 1.43 -0.74 -11.86
N PHE A 208 2.22 -0.48 -10.81
CA PHE A 208 3.66 -0.70 -10.83
C PHE A 208 4.03 -2.17 -11.05
N GLY A 209 3.24 -3.10 -10.50
CA GLY A 209 3.27 -4.53 -10.82
C GLY A 209 3.18 -4.79 -12.32
N LEU A 210 2.12 -4.31 -12.96
CA LEU A 210 1.91 -4.46 -14.40
C LEU A 210 3.05 -3.82 -15.21
N LEU A 211 3.47 -2.61 -14.84
CA LEU A 211 4.56 -1.89 -15.50
C LEU A 211 5.87 -2.68 -15.42
N SER A 212 6.10 -3.41 -14.32
CA SER A 212 7.29 -4.25 -14.16
C SER A 212 7.36 -5.35 -15.20
N VAL A 213 6.24 -6.04 -15.41
CA VAL A 213 6.18 -7.14 -16.40
C VAL A 213 6.33 -6.59 -17.82
N LYS A 214 5.68 -5.46 -18.12
CA LYS A 214 5.78 -4.80 -19.43
C LYS A 214 7.21 -4.34 -19.73
N LEU A 215 7.86 -3.68 -18.78
CA LEU A 215 9.23 -3.20 -18.94
C LEU A 215 10.23 -4.35 -19.01
N ALA A 216 10.08 -5.38 -18.18
CA ALA A 216 10.88 -6.60 -18.28
C ALA A 216 10.77 -7.27 -19.66
N GLY A 217 9.55 -7.35 -20.20
CA GLY A 217 9.31 -7.86 -21.55
C GLY A 217 9.97 -7.01 -22.64
N ALA A 218 9.99 -5.69 -22.48
CA ALA A 218 10.70 -4.79 -23.39
C ALA A 218 12.22 -4.99 -23.31
N LEU A 219 12.79 -5.05 -22.10
CA LEU A 219 14.22 -5.30 -21.87
C LEU A 219 14.69 -6.64 -22.46
N GLY A 220 13.88 -7.69 -22.30
CA GLY A 220 14.17 -9.01 -22.88
C GLY A 220 14.22 -9.01 -24.40
N LYS A 221 13.31 -8.27 -25.07
CA LYS A 221 13.31 -8.12 -26.54
C LYS A 221 14.52 -7.35 -27.06
N VAL A 222 14.98 -6.34 -26.32
CA VAL A 222 16.18 -5.56 -26.68
C VAL A 222 17.44 -6.43 -26.57
N GLY A 223 17.56 -7.27 -25.53
CA GLY A 223 18.70 -8.19 -25.37
C GLY A 223 18.77 -9.30 -26.43
N ALA A 224 17.61 -9.82 -26.88
CA ALA A 224 17.55 -10.89 -27.88
C ALA A 224 17.94 -10.45 -29.30
N ARG A 225 17.88 -9.14 -29.62
CA ARG A 225 18.33 -8.61 -30.91
C ARG A 225 19.85 -8.67 -31.10
N SER A 226 20.62 -8.94 -30.05
CA SER A 226 22.09 -8.98 -30.10
C SER A 226 22.68 -10.36 -30.44
N THR A 227 21.88 -11.41 -30.58
CA THR A 227 22.33 -12.78 -30.90
C THR A 227 21.93 -13.19 -32.32
N SER A 228 22.14 -12.33 -33.32
CA SER A 228 22.25 -12.81 -34.69
C SER A 228 23.60 -13.52 -34.83
N GLU A 229 23.59 -14.85 -34.89
CA GLU A 229 24.78 -15.63 -35.23
C GLU A 229 25.39 -15.11 -36.55
N PRO A 230 26.73 -15.03 -36.65
CA PRO A 230 27.36 -14.76 -37.94
C PRO A 230 26.97 -15.87 -38.92
N ASN A 231 26.49 -15.47 -40.08
CA ASN A 231 26.14 -16.36 -41.18
C ASN A 231 27.44 -17.03 -41.70
N ILE A 232 27.88 -18.11 -41.06
CA ILE A 232 28.94 -18.97 -41.59
C ILE A 232 28.27 -19.90 -42.60
N ALA A 233 28.03 -19.37 -43.80
CA ALA A 233 27.86 -20.22 -44.97
C ALA A 233 29.20 -20.95 -45.20
N ALA A 234 29.15 -22.28 -45.11
CA ALA A 234 30.26 -23.20 -45.25
C ALA A 234 31.02 -23.07 -46.59
N PRO A 235 32.33 -23.39 -46.65
CA PRO A 235 33.06 -23.46 -47.91
C PRO A 235 32.60 -24.65 -48.77
N ALA A 236 32.67 -24.45 -50.09
CA ALA A 236 32.33 -25.42 -51.13
C ALA A 236 33.30 -26.60 -51.21
#